data_AF-A0A6N7ZXJ8-F1
#
_entry.id   AF-A0A6N7ZXJ8-F1
#
_cell.length_a   1.000
_cell.length_b   1.000
_cell.length_c   1.000
_cell.angle_alpha   90.00
_cell.angle_beta   90.00
_cell.angle_gamma   90.00
#
_symmetry.space_group_name_H-M   'P 1'
#
loop_
_entity.id
_entity.type
_entity.pdbx_description
1 polymer ?
#
loop_
_entity_poly.entity_id
_entity_poly.type
_entity_poly.pdbx_seq_one_letter_code
_entity_poly.pdbx_strand_id
1 'polypeptide(L)'
;MQLSVTFENTRDTDNRKSGPIQVGWFLNQVKGGVIFDPPERVKGAERNKTHAKSASRCPAVISMEARYFLIRCPFDINLAFGRDEKGKPSLRNLNGTMSGVRANKLAEMISITSEAEWRYEGVPTIQIKTPYVFISDEPVYMAQTPPFMHYLKQPWPGTLFGGRFPINVWPRPLMWAFEWHDTSKPLVIKRGDPWFYAQFETTPPDRAVVVDEIERTPELIDYMDLISGAVNYVNQTFSLFEKAEARRPETLLQPLKRRGKS
;
A
#
# COMPACT_ATOMS: atom_id res chain seq x y z
N MET A 1 -10.18 -38.66 9.25
CA MET A 1 -9.90 -37.43 10.00
C MET A 1 -10.98 -36.41 9.66
N GLN A 2 -11.88 -36.12 10.59
CA GLN A 2 -13.01 -35.22 10.40
C GLN A 2 -12.67 -33.92 11.13
N LEU A 3 -12.32 -32.87 10.39
CA LEU A 3 -12.10 -31.53 10.95
C LEU A 3 -13.43 -30.80 10.93
N SER A 4 -14.17 -30.81 12.04
CA SER A 4 -15.26 -29.87 12.27
C SER A 4 -14.69 -28.64 12.98
N VAL A 5 -14.63 -27.51 12.29
CA VAL A 5 -14.31 -26.23 12.92
C VAL A 5 -15.62 -25.62 13.40
N THR A 6 -15.90 -25.77 14.70
CA THR A 6 -16.98 -25.07 15.37
C THR A 6 -16.38 -23.79 15.93
N PHE A 7 -16.71 -22.64 15.34
CA PHE A 7 -16.40 -21.36 15.98
C PHE A 7 -17.41 -21.19 17.12
N GLU A 8 -17.00 -21.52 18.34
CA GLU A 8 -17.69 -20.99 19.51
C GLU A 8 -17.45 -19.49 19.52
N ASN A 9 -18.52 -18.70 19.31
CA ASN A 9 -18.54 -17.31 19.71
C ASN A 9 -18.06 -17.25 21.16
N THR A 10 -16.81 -16.83 21.39
CA THR A 10 -16.28 -16.58 22.71
C THR A 10 -17.12 -15.49 23.33
N ARG A 11 -17.89 -15.86 24.38
CA ARG A 11 -19.02 -15.15 24.99
C ARG A 11 -18.67 -13.82 25.71
N ASP A 12 -17.60 -13.13 25.32
CA ASP A 12 -17.17 -11.86 25.92
C ASP A 12 -16.98 -10.75 24.87
N THR A 13 -18.04 -10.43 24.12
CA THR A 13 -17.95 -9.40 23.05
C THR A 13 -19.03 -8.33 23.12
N ASP A 14 -19.50 -8.00 24.32
CA ASP A 14 -20.59 -7.04 24.54
C ASP A 14 -20.23 -5.58 24.21
N ASN A 15 -18.98 -5.28 23.84
CA ASN A 15 -18.54 -3.93 23.42
C ASN A 15 -17.92 -3.85 22.02
N ARG A 16 -18.11 -4.87 21.15
CA ARG A 16 -17.61 -4.76 19.78
C ARG A 16 -18.48 -3.79 18.99
N LYS A 17 -17.90 -2.66 18.56
CA LYS A 17 -18.51 -1.77 17.55
C LYS A 17 -19.01 -2.63 16.39
N SER A 18 -20.34 -2.74 16.25
CA SER A 18 -20.98 -3.54 15.22
C SER A 18 -20.95 -2.80 13.89
N GLY A 19 -20.54 -3.47 12.82
CA GLY A 19 -20.59 -2.93 11.46
C GLY A 19 -19.23 -2.86 10.76
N PRO A 20 -19.20 -2.36 9.50
CA PRO A 20 -17.96 -2.24 8.75
C PRO A 20 -16.97 -1.28 9.42
N ILE A 21 -15.67 -1.58 9.31
CA ILE A 21 -14.61 -0.64 9.68
C ILE A 21 -14.42 0.36 8.55
N GLN A 22 -14.36 1.64 8.91
CA GLN A 22 -14.01 2.70 7.97
C GLN A 22 -12.49 2.90 7.94
N VAL A 23 -11.95 2.90 6.73
CA VAL A 23 -10.57 3.27 6.43
C VAL A 23 -10.62 4.49 5.51
N GLY A 24 -9.96 5.57 5.93
CA GLY A 24 -9.80 6.75 5.11
C GLY A 24 -8.57 6.65 4.24
N TRP A 25 -8.61 7.22 3.04
CA TRP A 25 -7.43 7.44 2.21
C TRP A 25 -7.36 8.87 1.68
N PHE A 26 -6.14 9.34 1.41
CA PHE A 26 -5.88 10.62 0.75
C PHE A 26 -4.48 10.65 0.14
N LEU A 27 -4.21 11.68 -0.65
CA LEU A 27 -2.88 11.99 -1.17
C LEU A 27 -2.21 13.05 -0.27
N ASN A 28 -1.05 12.75 0.31
CA ASN A 28 -0.29 13.73 1.11
C ASN A 28 0.27 14.89 0.26
N GLN A 29 0.27 14.76 -1.07
CA GLN A 29 0.66 15.79 -2.02
C GLN A 29 -0.49 16.12 -2.98
N VAL A 30 -0.83 17.42 -3.09
CA VAL A 30 -1.87 17.89 -4.02
C VAL A 30 -1.34 18.02 -5.44
N LYS A 31 -0.11 18.52 -5.57
CA LYS A 31 0.48 18.85 -6.87
C LYS A 31 0.65 17.58 -7.70
N GLY A 32 -0.03 17.54 -8.84
CA GLY A 32 -0.02 16.37 -9.72
C GLY A 32 -0.94 15.23 -9.28
N GLY A 33 -1.75 15.39 -8.22
CA GLY A 33 -2.61 14.34 -7.68
C GLY A 33 -3.61 13.73 -8.67
N VAL A 34 -3.95 14.44 -9.75
CA VAL A 34 -4.91 13.99 -10.78
C VAL A 34 -4.51 12.72 -11.53
N ILE A 35 -3.23 12.31 -11.49
CA ILE A 35 -2.78 11.08 -12.14
C ILE A 35 -2.95 9.83 -11.26
N PHE A 36 -3.25 10.03 -9.96
CA PHE A 36 -3.37 8.96 -8.98
C PHE A 36 -4.83 8.55 -8.84
N ASP A 37 -5.14 7.32 -9.25
CA ASP A 37 -6.49 6.77 -9.14
C ASP A 37 -6.84 6.41 -7.68
N PRO A 38 -8.12 6.42 -7.31
CA PRO A 38 -8.57 5.91 -6.02
C PRO A 38 -8.20 4.43 -5.81
N PRO A 39 -7.99 3.98 -4.56
CA PRO A 39 -7.84 2.56 -4.24
C PRO A 39 -9.06 1.76 -4.69
N GLU A 40 -8.84 0.70 -5.46
CA GLU A 40 -9.91 -0.15 -5.99
C GLU A 40 -10.01 -1.42 -5.16
N ARG A 41 -11.18 -1.74 -4.60
CA ARG A 41 -11.33 -3.06 -3.97
C ARG A 41 -11.04 -4.15 -4.99
N VAL A 42 -10.15 -5.09 -4.65
CA VAL A 42 -9.88 -6.23 -5.52
C VAL A 42 -11.18 -7.01 -5.72
N LYS A 43 -11.59 -7.10 -6.98
CA LYS A 43 -12.68 -7.92 -7.46
C LYS A 43 -12.11 -8.60 -8.69
N GLY A 44 -12.03 -9.94 -8.71
CA GLY A 44 -11.51 -10.64 -9.90
C GLY A 44 -12.18 -10.11 -11.18
N ALA A 45 -11.38 -9.53 -12.08
CA ALA A 45 -11.87 -8.68 -13.17
C ALA A 45 -12.70 -9.45 -14.22
N GLU A 46 -12.59 -10.78 -14.27
CA GLU A 46 -13.32 -11.62 -15.20
C GLU A 46 -13.79 -12.87 -14.48
N ARG A 47 -15.02 -12.81 -13.97
CA ARG A 47 -15.58 -13.91 -13.18
C ARG A 47 -16.69 -14.56 -13.95
N ASN A 48 -16.43 -15.75 -14.49
CA ASN A 48 -17.49 -16.65 -14.88
C ASN A 48 -18.34 -16.95 -13.64
N LYS A 49 -19.54 -16.36 -13.57
CA LYS A 49 -20.51 -16.57 -12.49
C LYS A 49 -21.69 -17.45 -12.92
N THR A 50 -21.64 -18.01 -14.13
CA THR A 50 -22.74 -18.81 -14.70
C THR A 50 -22.89 -20.13 -13.95
N HIS A 51 -21.79 -20.68 -13.44
CA HIS A 51 -21.82 -21.93 -12.66
C HIS A 51 -21.80 -21.67 -11.14
N ALA A 52 -22.66 -22.38 -10.40
CA ALA A 52 -22.79 -22.25 -8.94
C ALA A 52 -21.51 -22.62 -8.16
N LYS A 53 -20.67 -23.50 -8.73
CA LYS A 53 -19.38 -23.92 -8.16
C LYS A 53 -18.17 -23.21 -8.74
N SER A 54 -18.36 -22.09 -9.44
CA SER A 54 -17.23 -21.27 -9.92
C SER A 54 -16.38 -20.80 -8.75
N ALA A 55 -15.05 -20.78 -8.92
CA ALA A 55 -14.12 -20.19 -7.94
C ALA A 55 -14.49 -18.73 -7.60
N SER A 56 -15.14 -18.03 -8.54
CA SER A 56 -15.66 -16.67 -8.38
C SER A 56 -16.77 -16.53 -7.33
N ARG A 57 -17.40 -17.65 -6.94
CA ARG A 57 -18.45 -17.74 -5.92
C ARG A 57 -17.94 -18.39 -4.62
N CYS A 58 -16.68 -18.83 -4.58
CA CYS A 58 -16.10 -19.44 -3.39
C CYS A 58 -16.05 -18.42 -2.24
N PRO A 59 -16.70 -18.67 -1.09
CA PRO A 59 -16.70 -17.74 0.04
C PRO A 59 -15.29 -17.43 0.56
N ALA A 60 -14.38 -18.41 0.55
CA ALA A 60 -13.00 -18.20 0.97
C ALA A 60 -12.26 -17.22 0.05
N VAL A 61 -12.46 -17.32 -1.27
CA VAL A 61 -11.86 -16.39 -2.24
C VAL A 61 -12.44 -14.99 -2.08
N ILE A 62 -13.77 -14.87 -1.95
CA ILE A 62 -14.45 -13.58 -1.76
C ILE A 62 -14.00 -12.92 -0.46
N SER A 63 -13.91 -13.69 0.63
CA SER A 63 -13.46 -13.21 1.93
C SER A 63 -12.02 -12.72 1.88
N MET A 64 -11.14 -13.45 1.20
CA MET A 64 -9.75 -13.03 1.00
C MET A 64 -9.67 -11.74 0.18
N GLU A 65 -10.25 -11.71 -1.02
CA GLU A 65 -10.19 -10.55 -1.92
C GLU A 65 -10.78 -9.27 -1.29
N ALA A 66 -11.84 -9.40 -0.49
CA ALA A 66 -12.49 -8.26 0.14
C ALA A 66 -11.56 -7.44 1.05
N ARG A 67 -10.43 -8.01 1.48
CA ARG A 67 -9.41 -7.38 2.34
C ARG A 67 -8.36 -6.58 1.57
N TYR A 68 -8.25 -6.78 0.26
CA TYR A 68 -7.22 -6.17 -0.57
C TYR A 68 -7.79 -5.04 -1.42
N PHE A 69 -7.05 -3.94 -1.45
CA PHE A 69 -7.35 -2.79 -2.29
C PHE A 69 -6.17 -2.56 -3.23
N LEU A 70 -6.45 -2.64 -4.53
CA LEU A 70 -5.53 -2.40 -5.61
C LEU A 70 -5.18 -0.93 -5.71
N ILE A 71 -3.87 -0.66 -5.75
CA ILE A 71 -3.30 0.60 -6.19
C ILE A 71 -2.72 0.40 -7.59
N ARG A 72 -3.17 1.22 -8.54
CA ARG A 72 -2.66 1.20 -9.91
C ARG A 72 -1.42 2.08 -10.04
N CYS A 73 -0.52 1.70 -10.93
CA CYS A 73 0.64 2.52 -11.23
C CYS A 73 0.20 3.77 -12.02
N PRO A 74 0.48 4.99 -11.57
CA PRO A 74 -0.01 6.21 -12.23
C PRO A 74 0.85 6.65 -13.44
N PHE A 75 1.97 5.97 -13.68
CA PHE A 75 2.92 6.27 -14.75
C PHE A 75 3.61 5.01 -15.27
N ASP A 76 4.28 5.12 -16.42
CA ASP A 76 5.12 4.04 -16.95
C ASP A 76 6.48 3.99 -16.25
N ILE A 77 6.87 2.79 -15.83
CA ILE A 77 8.18 2.44 -15.29
C ILE A 77 8.82 1.48 -16.27
N ASN A 78 10.03 1.81 -16.72
CA ASN A 78 10.88 0.91 -17.51
C ASN A 78 12.32 1.17 -17.11
N LEU A 79 12.78 0.46 -16.09
CA LEU A 79 14.06 0.71 -15.44
C LEU A 79 14.99 -0.49 -15.65
N ALA A 80 16.28 -0.20 -15.80
CA ALA A 80 17.35 -1.18 -15.66
C ALA A 80 18.24 -0.81 -14.47
N PHE A 81 18.65 -1.83 -13.72
CA PHE A 81 19.73 -1.70 -12.76
C PHE A 81 21.08 -1.70 -13.46
N GLY A 82 22.03 -0.93 -12.95
CA GLY A 82 23.41 -0.95 -13.41
C GLY A 82 24.34 -0.37 -12.35
N ARG A 83 25.63 -0.32 -12.68
CA ARG A 83 26.62 0.42 -11.89
C ARG A 83 27.18 1.58 -12.72
N ASP A 84 27.47 2.69 -12.07
CA ASP A 84 28.11 3.83 -12.72
C ASP A 84 29.61 3.57 -12.95
N GLU A 85 30.31 4.54 -13.54
CA GLU A 85 31.76 4.47 -13.81
C GLU A 85 32.62 4.26 -12.55
N LYS A 86 32.08 4.56 -11.36
CA LYS A 86 32.73 4.40 -10.06
C LYS A 86 32.28 3.11 -9.36
N GLY A 87 31.53 2.25 -10.04
CA GLY A 87 30.99 1.01 -9.49
C GLY A 87 29.80 1.20 -8.55
N LYS A 88 29.24 2.40 -8.40
CA LYS A 88 28.10 2.64 -7.50
C LYS A 88 26.78 2.20 -8.15
N PRO A 89 25.84 1.66 -7.36
CA PRO A 89 24.50 1.34 -7.83
C PRO A 89 23.82 2.52 -8.54
N SER A 90 23.21 2.27 -9.69
CA SER A 90 22.52 3.27 -10.50
C SER A 90 21.29 2.69 -11.20
N LEU A 91 20.36 3.57 -11.57
CA LEU A 91 19.17 3.21 -12.35
C LEU A 91 19.17 3.96 -13.67
N ARG A 92 18.85 3.24 -14.74
CA ARG A 92 18.66 3.80 -16.08
C ARG A 92 17.21 3.70 -16.50
N ASN A 93 16.63 4.80 -16.95
CA ASN A 93 15.31 4.80 -17.59
C ASN A 93 15.46 4.37 -19.06
N LEU A 94 14.97 3.17 -19.38
CA LEU A 94 15.07 2.57 -20.70
C LEU A 94 14.13 3.22 -21.73
N ASN A 95 13.13 4.00 -21.30
CA ASN A 95 12.27 4.74 -22.22
C ASN A 95 12.97 5.97 -22.82
N GLY A 96 14.09 6.44 -22.25
CA GLY A 96 14.82 7.60 -22.76
C GLY A 96 13.94 8.82 -22.99
N THR A 97 13.99 9.39 -24.19
CA THR A 97 13.18 10.55 -24.61
C THR A 97 11.68 10.24 -24.76
N MET A 98 11.29 8.97 -24.84
CA MET A 98 9.89 8.52 -24.87
C MET A 98 9.29 8.32 -23.48
N SER A 99 10.03 8.66 -22.42
CA SER A 99 9.52 8.59 -21.05
C SER A 99 8.38 9.58 -20.80
N GLY A 100 7.23 9.09 -20.35
CA GLY A 100 6.11 9.95 -19.91
C GLY A 100 6.41 10.74 -18.63
N VAL A 101 7.47 10.39 -17.90
CA VAL A 101 7.95 11.10 -16.70
C VAL A 101 9.27 11.80 -17.00
N ARG A 102 9.36 13.10 -16.70
CA ARG A 102 10.60 13.87 -16.82
C ARG A 102 11.69 13.31 -15.91
N ALA A 103 12.94 13.30 -16.38
CA ALA A 103 14.07 12.69 -15.66
C ALA A 103 14.26 13.23 -14.24
N ASN A 104 14.15 14.55 -14.04
CA ASN A 104 14.25 15.16 -12.71
C ASN A 104 13.14 14.70 -11.76
N LYS A 105 11.91 14.55 -12.27
CA LYS A 105 10.78 14.04 -11.46
C LYS A 105 10.93 12.56 -11.15
N LEU A 106 11.44 11.76 -12.08
CA LEU A 106 11.75 10.36 -11.83
C LEU A 106 12.81 10.23 -10.71
N ALA A 107 13.85 11.06 -10.74
CA ALA A 107 14.90 11.08 -9.70
C ALA A 107 14.38 11.55 -8.32
N GLU A 108 13.38 12.44 -8.27
CA GLU A 108 12.74 12.84 -7.01
C GLU A 108 11.91 11.70 -6.39
N MET A 109 11.26 10.89 -7.23
CA MET A 109 10.36 9.81 -6.84
C MET A 109 11.09 8.52 -6.47
N ILE A 110 12.20 8.20 -7.15
CA ILE A 110 12.89 6.93 -7.01
C ILE A 110 14.21 7.12 -6.27
N SER A 111 14.43 6.27 -5.27
CA SER A 111 15.69 6.18 -4.54
C SER A 111 16.22 4.76 -4.58
N ILE A 112 17.54 4.62 -4.75
CA ILE A 112 18.24 3.36 -4.51
C ILE A 112 18.71 3.42 -3.05
N THR A 113 18.35 2.40 -2.27
CA THR A 113 18.87 2.25 -0.91
C THR A 113 20.37 2.00 -0.94
N SER A 114 21.08 2.41 0.12
CA SER A 114 22.52 2.19 0.17
C SER A 114 22.86 0.70 0.13
N GLU A 115 23.97 0.32 -0.48
CA GLU A 115 24.36 -1.09 -0.64
C GLU A 115 24.54 -1.79 0.71
N ALA A 116 24.94 -1.05 1.75
CA ALA A 116 25.03 -1.55 3.13
C ALA A 116 23.66 -1.82 3.80
N GLU A 117 22.57 -1.26 3.26
CA GLU A 117 21.20 -1.45 3.75
C GLU A 117 20.46 -2.57 3.01
N TRP A 118 21.06 -3.18 1.99
CA TRP A 118 20.42 -4.27 1.27
C TRP A 118 20.30 -5.49 2.19
N ARG A 119 19.09 -6.08 2.22
CA ARG A 119 18.84 -7.30 3.01
C ARG A 119 19.74 -8.45 2.59
N TYR A 120 19.97 -8.57 1.28
CA TYR A 120 20.81 -9.59 0.69
C TYR A 120 21.93 -8.93 -0.09
N GLU A 121 23.15 -9.39 0.11
CA GLU A 121 24.30 -8.97 -0.67
C GLU A 121 24.03 -9.17 -2.16
N GLY A 122 24.31 -8.13 -2.97
CA GLY A 122 24.10 -8.18 -4.42
C GLY A 122 22.64 -8.11 -4.89
N VAL A 123 21.65 -7.91 -4.00
CA VAL A 123 20.23 -7.71 -4.37
C VAL A 123 19.84 -6.25 -4.10
N PRO A 124 19.84 -5.39 -5.13
CA PRO A 124 19.54 -3.98 -4.95
C PRO A 124 18.11 -3.75 -4.47
N THR A 125 17.95 -2.85 -3.50
CA THR A 125 16.62 -2.40 -3.09
C THR A 125 16.37 -0.97 -3.58
N ILE A 126 15.28 -0.78 -4.31
CA ILE A 126 14.79 0.55 -4.72
C ILE A 126 13.53 0.90 -3.95
N GLN A 127 13.28 2.18 -3.76
CA GLN A 127 12.03 2.68 -3.21
C GLN A 127 11.44 3.76 -4.11
N ILE A 128 10.16 3.63 -4.42
CA ILE A 128 9.38 4.63 -5.16
C ILE A 128 8.42 5.29 -4.18
N LYS A 129 8.53 6.61 -4.03
CA LYS A 129 7.62 7.41 -3.20
C LYS A 129 6.22 7.39 -3.77
N THR A 130 5.24 7.14 -2.93
CA THR A 130 3.82 7.25 -3.30
C THR A 130 3.14 8.25 -2.36
N PRO A 131 2.18 9.05 -2.86
CA PRO A 131 1.48 10.00 -2.01
C PRO A 131 0.33 9.39 -1.21
N TYR A 132 0.00 8.11 -1.41
CA TYR A 132 -1.11 7.45 -0.73
C TYR A 132 -0.85 7.34 0.78
N VAL A 133 -1.83 7.77 1.56
CA VAL A 133 -1.89 7.57 3.01
C VAL A 133 -3.20 6.88 3.35
N PHE A 134 -3.16 5.94 4.27
CA PHE A 134 -4.33 5.28 4.82
C PHE A 134 -4.41 5.54 6.32
N ILE A 135 -5.62 5.79 6.83
CA ILE A 135 -5.91 6.08 8.24
C ILE A 135 -7.17 5.35 8.69
N SER A 136 -7.33 5.15 10.00
CA SER A 136 -8.58 4.68 10.60
C SER A 136 -8.73 5.22 12.02
N ASP A 137 -9.97 5.33 12.48
CA ASP A 137 -10.25 5.61 13.90
C ASP A 137 -10.20 4.37 14.79
N GLU A 138 -10.31 3.19 14.18
CA GLU A 138 -10.25 1.91 14.89
C GLU A 138 -8.91 1.22 14.68
N PRO A 139 -8.49 0.30 15.57
CA PRO A 139 -7.29 -0.51 15.38
C PRO A 139 -7.34 -1.30 14.07
N VAL A 140 -6.58 -0.85 13.08
CA VAL A 140 -6.44 -1.49 11.78
C VAL A 140 -4.97 -1.55 11.43
N TYR A 141 -4.50 -2.75 11.08
CA TYR A 141 -3.19 -2.92 10.48
C TYR A 141 -3.31 -2.93 8.97
N MET A 142 -2.40 -2.23 8.30
CA MET A 142 -2.25 -2.31 6.85
C MET A 142 -0.95 -3.05 6.53
N ALA A 143 -1.01 -3.95 5.55
CA ALA A 143 0.15 -4.55 4.92
C ALA A 143 0.21 -4.20 3.43
N GLN A 144 1.38 -3.77 2.94
CA GLN A 144 1.62 -3.61 1.51
C GLN A 144 2.08 -4.94 0.92
N THR A 145 1.39 -5.46 -0.09
CA THR A 145 1.71 -6.76 -0.71
C THR A 145 1.84 -6.64 -2.23
N PRO A 146 2.58 -7.55 -2.90
CA PRO A 146 2.53 -7.67 -4.36
C PRO A 146 1.10 -7.89 -4.85
N PRO A 147 0.78 -7.53 -6.11
CA PRO A 147 -0.55 -7.72 -6.69
C PRO A 147 -0.78 -9.18 -7.13
N PHE A 148 -0.60 -10.14 -6.23
CA PHE A 148 -0.53 -11.58 -6.52
C PHE A 148 -1.83 -12.21 -7.07
N MET A 149 -2.95 -11.51 -7.03
CA MET A 149 -4.22 -11.95 -7.62
C MET A 149 -4.43 -11.41 -9.04
N HIS A 150 -3.49 -10.62 -9.57
CA HIS A 150 -3.46 -10.20 -10.97
C HIS A 150 -2.37 -10.95 -11.73
N TYR A 151 -2.73 -11.46 -12.91
CA TYR A 151 -1.76 -12.05 -13.83
C TYR A 151 -0.94 -10.94 -14.51
N LEU A 152 0.36 -10.90 -14.25
CA LEU A 152 1.30 -9.99 -14.90
C LEU A 152 1.91 -10.67 -16.13
N LYS A 153 1.64 -10.13 -17.32
CA LYS A 153 2.19 -10.66 -18.59
C LYS A 153 3.73 -10.65 -18.60
N GLN A 154 4.32 -9.62 -17.98
CA GLN A 154 5.75 -9.50 -17.75
C GLN A 154 5.96 -9.52 -16.23
N PRO A 155 6.32 -10.69 -15.65
CA PRO A 155 6.65 -10.75 -14.24
C PRO A 155 7.80 -9.81 -13.90
N TRP A 156 7.76 -9.24 -12.70
CA TRP A 156 8.85 -8.39 -12.23
C TRP A 156 10.14 -9.19 -12.03
N PRO A 157 11.32 -8.56 -12.20
CA PRO A 157 12.62 -9.20 -11.98
C PRO A 157 12.97 -9.36 -10.50
N GLY A 158 11.97 -9.43 -9.62
CA GLY A 158 12.14 -9.29 -8.18
C GLY A 158 10.79 -9.23 -7.47
N THR A 159 10.82 -8.81 -6.21
CA THR A 159 9.61 -8.79 -5.37
C THR A 159 9.44 -7.48 -4.62
N LEU A 160 8.18 -7.15 -4.34
CA LEU A 160 7.86 -6.08 -3.41
C LEU A 160 8.34 -6.47 -2.00
N PHE A 161 9.01 -5.55 -1.33
CA PHE A 161 9.35 -5.65 0.08
C PHE A 161 8.28 -4.94 0.92
N GLY A 162 7.38 -5.74 1.50
CA GLY A 162 6.18 -5.25 2.20
C GLY A 162 6.41 -4.98 3.68
N GLY A 163 5.74 -3.95 4.20
CA GLY A 163 5.68 -3.65 5.62
C GLY A 163 4.25 -3.74 6.17
N ARG A 164 4.12 -4.10 7.44
CA ARG A 164 2.85 -4.16 8.18
C ARG A 164 2.88 -3.17 9.35
N PHE A 165 1.89 -2.28 9.46
CA PHE A 165 1.87 -1.25 10.51
C PHE A 165 0.43 -0.77 10.84
N PRO A 166 0.17 -0.26 12.06
CA PRO A 166 -1.15 0.20 12.47
C PRO A 166 -1.45 1.57 11.86
N ILE A 167 -2.51 1.70 11.05
CA ILE A 167 -2.85 2.96 10.36
C ILE A 167 -3.66 3.93 11.23
N ASN A 168 -4.17 3.46 12.37
CA ASN A 168 -4.81 4.33 13.36
C ASN A 168 -3.78 5.09 14.22
N VAL A 169 -2.60 4.52 14.45
CA VAL A 169 -1.55 5.13 15.28
C VAL A 169 -0.40 5.67 14.43
N TRP A 170 0.02 4.94 13.40
CA TRP A 170 1.23 5.25 12.63
C TRP A 170 0.93 5.47 11.13
N PRO A 171 0.02 6.40 10.78
CA PRO A 171 -0.24 6.69 9.38
C PRO A 171 0.97 7.36 8.73
N ARG A 172 1.27 6.94 7.51
CA ARG A 172 2.39 7.49 6.75
C ARG A 172 2.17 7.36 5.25
N PRO A 173 2.77 8.24 4.44
CA PRO A 173 2.82 8.04 3.00
C PRO A 173 3.51 6.72 2.68
N LEU A 174 2.94 5.95 1.74
CA LEU A 174 3.52 4.67 1.38
C LEU A 174 4.76 4.86 0.50
N MET A 175 5.75 4.02 0.75
CA MET A 175 6.88 3.80 -0.15
C MET A 175 6.70 2.42 -0.76
N TRP A 176 6.79 2.32 -2.08
CA TRP A 176 6.85 1.02 -2.74
C TRP A 176 8.31 0.58 -2.79
N ALA A 177 8.68 -0.37 -1.93
CA ALA A 177 10.03 -0.92 -1.88
C ALA A 177 10.12 -2.21 -2.71
N PHE A 178 11.19 -2.38 -3.47
CA PHE A 178 11.37 -3.50 -4.38
C PHE A 178 12.79 -4.05 -4.32
N GLU A 179 12.89 -5.35 -4.06
CA GLU A 179 14.13 -6.13 -4.08
C GLU A 179 14.34 -6.69 -5.49
N TRP A 180 15.40 -6.26 -6.16
CA TRP A 180 15.69 -6.57 -7.56
C TRP A 180 16.57 -7.81 -7.70
N HIS A 181 15.97 -8.99 -7.64
CA HIS A 181 16.69 -10.26 -7.64
C HIS A 181 17.39 -10.61 -8.95
N ASP A 182 16.79 -10.30 -10.10
CA ASP A 182 17.37 -10.55 -11.42
C ASP A 182 17.72 -9.21 -12.11
N THR A 183 18.89 -8.67 -11.79
CA THR A 183 19.35 -7.39 -12.32
C THR A 183 19.64 -7.42 -13.83
N SER A 184 19.62 -8.59 -14.47
CA SER A 184 19.76 -8.71 -15.93
C SER A 184 18.48 -8.33 -16.68
N LYS A 185 17.34 -8.32 -15.98
CA LYS A 185 16.02 -8.01 -16.54
C LYS A 185 15.53 -6.64 -16.08
N PRO A 186 14.86 -5.89 -16.97
CA PRO A 186 14.27 -4.61 -16.60
C PRO A 186 13.04 -4.77 -15.72
N LEU A 187 12.79 -3.77 -14.87
CA LEU A 187 11.50 -3.60 -14.20
C LEU A 187 10.57 -2.83 -15.13
N VAL A 188 9.50 -3.48 -15.58
CA VAL A 188 8.49 -2.90 -16.47
C VAL A 188 7.14 -2.89 -15.78
N ILE A 189 6.55 -1.70 -15.62
CA ILE A 189 5.19 -1.50 -15.10
C ILE A 189 4.55 -0.40 -15.96
N LYS A 190 3.39 -0.64 -16.55
CA LYS A 190 2.68 0.37 -17.35
C LYS A 190 1.72 1.19 -16.49
N ARG A 191 1.41 2.40 -16.93
CA ARG A 191 0.34 3.18 -16.33
C ARG A 191 -0.96 2.37 -16.36
N GLY A 192 -1.63 2.27 -15.21
CA GLY A 192 -2.85 1.49 -15.03
C GLY A 192 -2.61 0.03 -14.62
N ASP A 193 -1.37 -0.49 -14.73
CA ASP A 193 -1.07 -1.85 -14.28
C ASP A 193 -1.21 -1.98 -12.76
N PRO A 194 -1.49 -3.20 -12.26
CA PRO A 194 -1.47 -3.47 -10.84
C PRO A 194 -0.11 -3.18 -10.22
N TRP A 195 -0.05 -2.26 -9.26
CA TRP A 195 1.22 -1.86 -8.65
C TRP A 195 1.46 -2.51 -7.28
N PHE A 196 0.46 -2.49 -6.41
CA PHE A 196 0.48 -3.21 -5.14
C PHE A 196 -0.92 -3.31 -4.56
N TYR A 197 -1.07 -4.11 -3.51
CA TYR A 197 -2.28 -4.10 -2.68
C TYR A 197 -2.00 -3.45 -1.33
N ALA A 198 -2.97 -2.67 -0.85
CA ALA A 198 -3.14 -2.40 0.57
C ALA A 198 -4.08 -3.46 1.14
N GLN A 199 -3.57 -4.32 2.02
CA GLN A 199 -4.35 -5.29 2.79
C GLN A 199 -4.72 -4.69 4.12
N PHE A 200 -5.99 -4.77 4.52
CA PHE A 200 -6.44 -4.32 5.84
C PHE A 200 -6.81 -5.50 6.74
N GLU A 201 -6.27 -5.49 7.95
CA GLU A 201 -6.56 -6.44 9.01
C GLU A 201 -7.30 -5.74 10.15
N THR A 202 -8.44 -6.32 10.50
CA THR A 202 -9.43 -5.76 11.42
C THR A 202 -9.56 -6.64 12.66
N THR A 203 -10.13 -6.07 13.73
CA THR A 203 -10.50 -6.84 14.93
C THR A 203 -11.99 -6.65 15.23
N PRO A 204 -12.79 -7.74 15.29
CA PRO A 204 -12.47 -9.10 14.83
C PRO A 204 -12.24 -9.15 13.31
N PRO A 205 -11.52 -10.19 12.82
CA PRO A 205 -11.06 -10.24 11.43
C PRO A 205 -12.20 -10.32 10.42
N ASP A 206 -13.38 -10.79 10.78
CA ASP A 206 -14.55 -10.92 9.90
C ASP A 206 -15.24 -9.58 9.57
N ARG A 207 -14.87 -8.47 10.23
CA ARG A 207 -15.43 -7.15 9.91
C ARG A 207 -15.06 -6.72 8.50
N ALA A 208 -16.08 -6.34 7.73
CA ALA A 208 -15.90 -5.73 6.42
C ALA A 208 -15.17 -4.40 6.53
N VAL A 209 -14.36 -4.06 5.52
CA VAL A 209 -13.65 -2.78 5.43
C VAL A 209 -14.27 -1.93 4.34
N VAL A 210 -14.60 -0.68 4.65
CA VAL A 210 -15.02 0.36 3.70
C VAL A 210 -13.87 1.35 3.56
N VAL A 211 -13.50 1.69 2.32
CA VAL A 211 -12.40 2.63 2.03
C VAL A 211 -12.98 3.85 1.32
N ASP A 212 -12.85 5.01 1.94
CA ASP A 212 -13.38 6.28 1.44
C ASP A 212 -12.30 7.36 1.40
N GLU A 213 -12.43 8.29 0.45
CA GLU A 213 -11.56 9.46 0.41
C GLU A 213 -11.95 10.43 1.53
N ILE A 214 -10.97 10.90 2.30
CA ILE A 214 -11.19 11.74 3.48
C ILE A 214 -10.53 13.11 3.35
N GLU A 215 -11.02 14.06 4.14
CA GLU A 215 -10.46 15.40 4.25
C GLU A 215 -9.14 15.39 5.01
N ARG A 216 -8.16 16.15 4.51
CA ARG A 216 -6.87 16.36 5.20
C ARG A 216 -7.03 17.52 6.16
N THR A 217 -7.51 17.21 7.36
CA THR A 217 -7.72 18.21 8.40
C THR A 217 -6.37 18.74 8.90
N PRO A 218 -6.30 19.98 9.42
CA PRO A 218 -5.09 20.50 10.04
C PRO A 218 -4.55 19.59 11.15
N GLU A 219 -5.42 19.06 12.01
CA GLU A 219 -5.04 18.18 13.13
C GLU A 219 -4.42 16.87 12.64
N LEU A 220 -4.93 16.31 11.54
CA LEU A 220 -4.37 15.12 10.92
C LEU A 220 -2.98 15.41 10.33
N ILE A 221 -2.80 16.56 9.67
CA ILE A 221 -1.52 16.97 9.10
C ILE A 221 -0.49 17.20 10.21
N ASP A 222 -0.84 17.94 11.25
CA ASP A 222 0.03 18.20 12.40
C ASP A 222 0.45 16.90 13.09
N TYR A 223 -0.49 15.96 13.26
CA TYR A 223 -0.19 14.65 13.81
C TYR A 223 0.74 13.83 12.91
N MET A 224 0.50 13.85 11.59
CA MET A 224 1.38 13.20 10.62
C MET A 224 2.78 13.80 10.61
N ASP A 225 2.93 15.12 10.71
CA ASP A 225 4.22 15.79 10.74
C ASP A 225 4.98 15.47 12.04
N LEU A 226 4.27 15.35 13.18
CA LEU A 226 4.84 14.94 14.46
C LEU A 226 5.50 13.56 14.40
N ILE A 227 4.84 12.58 13.78
CA ILE A 227 5.35 11.20 13.68
C ILE A 227 6.30 11.02 12.49
N SER A 228 6.16 11.86 11.45
CA SER A 228 7.02 11.83 10.27
C SER A 228 8.45 12.18 10.65
N GLY A 229 9.40 11.47 10.03
CA GLY A 229 10.82 11.73 10.26
C GLY A 229 11.39 11.13 11.56
N ALA A 230 10.58 10.66 12.51
CA ALA A 230 11.07 9.94 13.69
C ALA A 230 11.97 8.75 13.32
N VAL A 231 11.62 8.06 12.22
CA VAL A 231 12.40 6.96 11.62
C VAL A 231 13.80 7.35 11.15
N ASN A 232 14.06 8.63 10.91
CA ASN A 232 15.38 9.14 10.52
C ASN A 232 16.27 9.44 11.74
N TYR A 233 15.68 9.51 12.94
CA TYR A 233 16.39 9.86 14.17
C TYR A 233 16.61 8.66 15.09
N VAL A 234 15.73 7.65 15.04
CA VAL A 234 15.82 6.45 15.89
C VAL A 234 15.47 5.17 15.14
N ASN A 235 16.12 4.08 15.54
CA ASN A 235 15.79 2.73 15.11
C ASN A 235 14.64 2.14 15.94
N GLN A 236 14.07 1.01 15.49
CA GLN A 236 13.00 0.28 16.22
C GLN A 236 11.78 1.15 16.57
N THR A 237 11.26 1.88 15.59
CA THR A 237 10.23 2.90 15.75
C THR A 237 8.89 2.40 16.27
N PHE A 238 8.64 1.10 16.30
CA PHE A 238 7.41 0.53 16.87
C PHE A 238 7.32 0.76 18.39
N SER A 239 8.47 0.95 19.07
CA SER A 239 8.52 1.40 20.45
C SER A 239 7.92 2.80 20.69
N LEU A 240 7.68 3.57 19.62
CA LEU A 240 7.09 4.90 19.70
C LEU A 240 5.56 4.90 19.59
N PHE A 241 4.93 3.75 19.35
CA PHE A 241 3.49 3.69 19.11
C PHE A 241 2.66 4.21 20.29
N GLU A 242 3.02 3.86 21.52
CA GLU A 242 2.32 4.37 22.71
C GLU A 242 2.43 5.90 22.82
N LYS A 243 3.61 6.46 22.51
CA LYS A 243 3.83 7.91 22.53
C LYS A 243 3.06 8.63 21.42
N ALA A 244 2.98 8.00 20.25
CA ALA A 244 2.20 8.52 19.13
C ALA A 244 0.70 8.48 19.45
N GLU A 245 0.21 7.35 19.97
CA GLU A 245 -1.19 7.19 20.36
C GLU A 245 -1.63 8.20 21.43
N ALA A 246 -0.79 8.48 22.43
CA ALA A 246 -1.07 9.50 23.45
C ALA A 246 -1.18 10.95 22.89
N ARG A 247 -0.66 11.19 21.68
CA ARG A 247 -0.67 12.50 21.00
C ARG A 247 -1.60 12.53 19.80
N ARG A 248 -2.26 11.42 19.50
CA ARG A 248 -3.17 11.25 18.37
C ARG A 248 -4.46 12.04 18.61
N PRO A 249 -4.99 12.78 17.62
CA PRO A 249 -6.34 13.31 17.66
C PRO A 249 -7.37 12.21 17.93
N GLU A 250 -8.47 12.51 18.62
CA GLU A 250 -9.50 11.52 18.91
C GLU A 250 -10.10 10.94 17.61
N THR A 251 -10.36 11.82 16.64
CA THR A 251 -10.90 11.51 15.32
C THR A 251 -9.91 11.88 14.22
N LEU A 252 -9.59 10.93 13.34
CA LEU A 252 -8.78 11.10 12.14
C LEU A 252 -9.65 11.13 10.88
N LEU A 253 -10.80 10.45 10.88
CA LEU A 253 -11.65 10.33 9.70
C LEU A 253 -12.64 11.50 9.62
N GLN A 254 -12.47 12.35 8.62
CA GLN A 254 -13.46 13.35 8.25
C GLN A 254 -13.90 13.15 6.79
N PRO A 255 -15.20 12.93 6.51
CA PRO A 255 -15.67 12.73 5.14
C PRO A 255 -15.36 13.93 4.24
N LEU A 256 -14.88 13.67 3.03
CA LEU A 256 -14.64 14.73 2.06
C LEU A 256 -15.96 15.40 1.65
N LYS A 257 -16.10 16.70 1.92
CA LYS A 257 -17.26 17.50 1.46
C LYS A 257 -17.18 17.71 -0.05
N ARG A 258 -17.66 16.75 -0.83
CA ARG A 258 -17.87 16.94 -2.27
C ARG A 258 -19.05 17.89 -2.46
N ARG A 259 -18.89 18.95 -3.27
CA ARG A 259 -20.03 19.76 -3.73
C ARG A 259 -21.05 18.78 -4.31
N GLY A 260 -22.25 18.78 -3.73
CA GLY A 260 -23.28 17.78 -4.00
C GLY A 260 -23.44 17.58 -5.50
N LYS A 261 -23.55 16.30 -5.90
CA LYS A 261 -24.27 15.98 -7.13
C LYS A 261 -25.71 16.46 -6.90
N SER A 262 -26.04 17.64 -7.40
CA SER A 262 -27.41 17.98 -7.75
C SER A 262 -27.89 17.06 -8.87
#